data_AF-A0AAV9I3A6-F1
#
_entry.id   AF-A0AAV9I3A6-F1
#
_cell.length_a   1.000
_cell.length_b   1.000
_cell.length_c   1.000
_cell.angle_alpha   90.00
_cell.angle_beta   90.00
_cell.angle_gamma   90.00
#
_symmetry.space_group_name_H-M   'P 1'
#
loop_
_entity.id
_entity.type
_entity.pdbx_description
1 polymer ?
#
loop_
_entity_poly.entity_id
_entity_poly.type
_entity_poly.pdbx_seq_one_letter_code
_entity_poly.pdbx_strand_id
1 'polypeptide(L)'
;MSQEPLVGRNPVFAQTMIRIKDPEKSKDFYGNKLGMQLLTRLDFPSLTFSLYFFAYTQDKVPSMDVESQPQRAQWLWNVPYPTLELTHNWGTEKDPNFAYHNGNEDPKGFGHIGFIVDDVQQAVQALSNAGVKVISTKDSKNGQVAYVADPDGYWIQLMSRKSPSSSSTQEQETLIGKDPVLSQTMFRIKDPTKSRQFYENGLGMQLIARLDYPEEKISHYYYGYTEQPSPHVSGTNQEQMEYLRSTRFPKMLLEHRWGTESDDSVSYHNGNKEPRGFGHIGLTVDDIYRACENMEKAGFKIVRKPGPFQDVGEIAFVADPDGYWVELIKRSSSGPEKPYSKP
;
A
#
# COMPACT_ATOMS: atom_id res chain seq x y z
N MET A 1 13.79 -19.28 -20.60
CA MET A 1 14.15 -19.01 -19.20
C MET A 1 13.72 -17.58 -18.92
N SER A 2 12.74 -17.36 -18.04
CA SER A 2 12.35 -15.99 -17.64
C SER A 2 13.56 -15.34 -16.95
N GLN A 3 13.91 -14.14 -17.37
CA GLN A 3 14.98 -13.37 -16.74
C GLN A 3 14.62 -13.11 -15.26
N GLU A 4 15.58 -13.27 -14.35
CA GLU A 4 15.38 -12.98 -12.93
C GLU A 4 15.03 -11.49 -12.75
N PRO A 5 14.06 -11.14 -11.88
CA PRO A 5 13.75 -9.74 -11.60
C PRO A 5 14.99 -8.97 -11.14
N LEU A 6 15.06 -7.66 -11.46
CA LEU A 6 16.22 -6.85 -11.08
C LEU A 6 16.43 -6.77 -9.57
N VAL A 7 15.34 -6.82 -8.79
CA VAL A 7 15.36 -6.86 -7.32
C VAL A 7 15.72 -8.23 -6.71
N GLY A 8 15.89 -9.27 -7.53
CA GLY A 8 16.13 -10.65 -7.07
C GLY A 8 14.85 -11.49 -6.97
N ARG A 9 14.98 -12.70 -6.40
CA ARG A 9 13.97 -13.77 -6.48
C ARG A 9 12.81 -13.65 -5.51
N ASN A 10 13.06 -13.08 -4.34
CA ASN A 10 12.12 -13.16 -3.23
C ASN A 10 11.67 -11.77 -2.74
N PRO A 11 11.24 -10.82 -3.59
CA PRO A 11 10.67 -9.59 -3.08
C PRO A 11 9.37 -9.85 -2.32
N VAL A 12 9.18 -9.17 -1.19
CA VAL A 12 7.92 -9.19 -0.43
C VAL A 12 7.42 -7.77 -0.26
N PHE A 13 6.14 -7.56 -0.58
CA PHE A 13 5.49 -6.27 -0.35
C PHE A 13 5.41 -5.99 1.16
N ALA A 14 6.20 -5.04 1.63
CA ALA A 14 6.41 -4.78 3.04
C ALA A 14 5.47 -3.71 3.57
N GLN A 15 5.37 -2.56 2.89
CA GLN A 15 4.56 -1.46 3.39
C GLN A 15 4.01 -0.53 2.32
N THR A 16 2.98 0.22 2.71
CA THR A 16 2.55 1.46 2.06
C THR A 16 2.73 2.59 3.06
N MET A 17 3.46 3.63 2.66
CA MET A 17 3.80 4.75 3.54
C MET A 17 3.02 6.01 3.17
N ILE A 18 2.31 6.56 4.15
CA ILE A 18 1.69 7.88 4.07
C ILE A 18 2.18 8.77 5.21
N ARG A 19 2.17 10.08 4.98
CA ARG A 19 2.47 11.06 6.03
C ARG A 19 1.19 11.48 6.70
N ILE A 20 1.23 11.61 8.02
CA ILE A 20 0.07 11.95 8.83
C ILE A 20 0.34 13.16 9.70
N LYS A 21 -0.68 14.00 9.87
CA LYS A 21 -0.56 15.22 10.69
C LYS A 21 -0.56 14.90 12.17
N ASP A 22 -1.48 14.05 12.62
CA ASP A 22 -1.74 13.82 14.05
C ASP A 22 -1.78 12.31 14.34
N PRO A 23 -0.74 11.76 15.00
CA PRO A 23 -0.67 10.33 15.24
C PRO A 23 -1.79 9.82 16.15
N GLU A 24 -2.35 10.63 17.05
CA GLU A 24 -3.45 10.16 17.91
C GLU A 24 -4.73 9.92 17.08
N LYS A 25 -5.03 10.83 16.15
CA LYS A 25 -6.18 10.66 15.25
C LYS A 25 -6.00 9.48 14.30
N SER A 26 -4.80 9.31 13.75
CA SER A 26 -4.52 8.20 12.84
C SER A 26 -4.49 6.87 13.59
N LYS A 27 -3.96 6.80 14.82
CA LYS A 27 -4.03 5.59 15.66
C LYS A 27 -5.47 5.21 16.00
N ASP A 28 -6.33 6.18 16.31
CA ASP A 28 -7.75 5.90 16.54
C ASP A 28 -8.45 5.41 15.27
N PHE A 29 -8.18 6.04 14.11
CA PHE A 29 -8.76 5.63 12.84
C PHE A 29 -8.29 4.23 12.41
N TYR A 30 -6.99 4.01 12.24
CA TYR A 30 -6.46 2.73 11.76
C TYR A 30 -6.55 1.63 12.81
N GLY A 31 -6.35 1.96 14.08
CA GLY A 31 -6.40 1.01 15.19
C GLY A 31 -7.82 0.69 15.63
N ASN A 32 -8.53 1.66 16.22
CA ASN A 32 -9.83 1.40 16.84
C ASN A 32 -10.94 1.24 15.79
N LYS A 33 -10.95 2.07 14.73
CA LYS A 33 -12.04 2.07 13.75
C LYS A 33 -11.84 1.02 12.65
N LEU A 34 -10.65 0.87 12.11
CA LEU A 34 -10.37 -0.17 11.11
C LEU A 34 -9.90 -1.50 11.74
N GLY A 35 -9.54 -1.54 13.03
CA GLY A 35 -9.19 -2.78 13.72
C GLY A 35 -7.76 -3.26 13.45
N MET A 36 -6.87 -2.42 12.92
CA MET A 36 -5.48 -2.80 12.70
C MET A 36 -4.70 -2.81 14.03
N GLN A 37 -3.78 -3.75 14.19
CA GLN A 37 -2.88 -3.75 15.32
C GLN A 37 -1.70 -2.81 15.07
N LEU A 38 -1.41 -1.91 16.02
CA LEU A 38 -0.13 -1.19 16.04
C LEU A 38 0.98 -2.19 16.36
N LEU A 39 1.86 -2.43 15.38
CA LEU A 39 2.97 -3.36 15.52
C LEU A 39 4.14 -2.72 16.26
N THR A 40 4.51 -1.49 15.89
CA THR A 40 5.70 -0.85 16.41
C THR A 40 5.71 0.64 16.11
N ARG A 41 6.37 1.42 16.98
CA ARG A 41 6.73 2.82 16.77
C ARG A 41 8.24 2.99 16.69
N LEU A 42 8.76 3.59 15.64
CA LEU A 42 10.19 3.89 15.51
C LEU A 42 10.39 5.40 15.57
N ASP A 43 11.25 5.87 16.48
CA ASP A 43 11.51 7.29 16.71
C ASP A 43 12.88 7.70 16.18
N PHE A 44 12.91 8.85 15.51
CA PHE A 44 14.13 9.42 14.93
C PHE A 44 14.32 10.87 15.39
N PRO A 45 14.75 11.09 16.66
CA PRO A 45 14.82 12.44 17.23
C PRO A 45 15.73 13.39 16.46
N SER A 46 16.84 12.89 15.91
CA SER A 46 17.78 13.68 15.10
C SER A 46 17.19 14.14 13.76
N LEU A 47 16.13 13.49 13.30
CA LEU A 47 15.41 13.80 12.06
C LEU A 47 13.99 14.35 12.33
N THR A 48 13.59 14.47 13.59
CA THR A 48 12.31 15.05 14.04
C THR A 48 11.07 14.38 13.46
N PHE A 49 11.07 13.05 13.38
CA PHE A 49 9.86 12.29 13.00
C PHE A 49 9.77 10.94 13.71
N SER A 50 8.57 10.36 13.66
CA SER A 50 8.27 9.01 14.12
C SER A 50 7.57 8.21 13.01
N LEU A 51 7.78 6.91 13.00
CA LEU A 51 7.08 5.94 12.15
C LEU A 51 6.17 5.07 13.01
N TYR A 52 4.98 4.76 12.51
CA TYR A 52 4.03 3.84 13.14
C TYR A 52 3.62 2.79 12.13
N PHE A 53 3.77 1.51 12.47
CA PHE A 53 3.43 0.40 11.56
C PHE A 53 2.19 -0.33 12.04
N PHE A 54 1.21 -0.47 11.15
CA PHE A 54 -0.05 -1.15 11.41
C PHE A 54 -0.24 -2.34 10.48
N ALA A 55 -0.82 -3.44 10.99
CA ALA A 55 -1.27 -4.56 10.16
C ALA A 55 -2.43 -5.32 10.81
N TYR A 56 -3.12 -6.14 10.02
CA TYR A 56 -3.94 -7.23 10.57
C TYR A 56 -3.04 -8.44 10.79
N THR A 57 -2.85 -8.84 12.04
CA THR A 57 -2.03 -9.99 12.38
C THR A 57 -2.50 -10.65 13.67
N GLN A 58 -2.11 -11.91 13.84
CA GLN A 58 -2.24 -12.66 15.09
C GLN A 58 -0.87 -13.01 15.67
N ASP A 59 0.20 -12.53 15.04
CA ASP A 59 1.56 -12.81 15.47
C ASP A 59 1.83 -12.15 16.82
N LYS A 60 2.72 -12.75 17.60
CA LYS A 60 3.21 -12.12 18.82
C LYS A 60 4.12 -10.94 18.45
N VAL A 61 3.56 -9.75 18.55
CA VAL A 61 4.27 -8.49 18.33
C VAL A 61 5.27 -8.24 19.48
N PRO A 62 6.53 -7.87 19.18
CA PRO A 62 7.50 -7.43 20.20
C PRO A 62 6.98 -6.25 21.03
N SER A 63 7.18 -6.29 22.34
CA SER A 63 6.76 -5.22 23.23
C SER A 63 7.62 -3.98 23.05
N MET A 64 6.99 -2.81 22.96
CA MET A 64 7.71 -1.53 22.92
C MET A 64 8.39 -1.19 24.26
N ASP A 65 7.97 -1.81 25.36
CA ASP A 65 8.54 -1.60 26.70
C ASP A 65 9.72 -2.53 27.01
N VAL A 66 9.90 -3.60 26.22
CA VAL A 66 10.91 -4.65 26.47
C VAL A 66 11.96 -4.67 25.37
N GLU A 67 11.54 -4.73 24.11
CA GLU A 67 12.46 -4.83 22.98
C GLU A 67 12.92 -3.45 22.48
N SER A 68 14.23 -3.34 22.22
CA SER A 68 14.82 -2.13 21.66
C SER A 68 14.30 -1.85 20.25
N GLN A 69 14.33 -0.59 19.82
CA GLN A 69 13.93 -0.18 18.47
C GLN A 69 14.62 -1.02 17.36
N PRO A 70 15.94 -1.27 17.39
CA PRO A 70 16.60 -2.16 16.44
C PRO A 70 16.02 -3.58 16.43
N GLN A 71 15.70 -4.16 17.59
CA GLN A 71 15.10 -5.50 17.68
C GLN A 71 13.70 -5.52 17.08
N ARG A 72 12.89 -4.49 17.35
CA ARG A 72 11.54 -4.35 16.79
C ARG A 72 11.57 -4.13 15.28
N ALA A 73 12.50 -3.31 14.79
CA ALA A 73 12.71 -3.10 13.35
C ALA A 73 13.18 -4.39 12.67
N GLN A 74 14.12 -5.12 13.27
CA GLN A 74 14.55 -6.42 12.77
C GLN A 74 13.37 -7.38 12.65
N TRP A 75 12.48 -7.47 13.65
CA TRP A 75 11.27 -8.29 13.54
C TRP A 75 10.36 -7.80 12.40
N LEU A 76 10.11 -6.50 12.33
CA LEU A 76 9.22 -5.87 11.35
C LEU A 76 9.64 -6.19 9.90
N TRP A 77 10.93 -6.12 9.56
CA TRP A 77 11.40 -6.38 8.19
C TRP A 77 11.35 -7.85 7.76
N ASN A 78 10.90 -8.73 8.64
CA ASN A 78 10.70 -10.14 8.35
C ASN A 78 9.23 -10.56 8.44
N VAL A 79 8.29 -9.64 8.68
CA VAL A 79 6.87 -10.01 8.62
C VAL A 79 6.48 -10.31 7.16
N PRO A 80 5.74 -11.39 6.89
CA PRO A 80 5.43 -11.80 5.53
C PRO A 80 4.22 -11.06 4.94
N TYR A 81 3.62 -10.08 5.63
CA TYR A 81 2.39 -9.38 5.22
C TYR A 81 2.61 -7.87 5.04
N PRO A 82 1.74 -7.20 4.27
CA PRO A 82 1.79 -5.76 4.12
C PRO A 82 1.50 -5.05 5.44
N THR A 83 2.20 -3.96 5.66
CA THR A 83 1.96 -3.01 6.74
C THR A 83 1.53 -1.65 6.17
N LEU A 84 0.79 -0.90 6.96
CA LEU A 84 0.59 0.53 6.75
C LEU A 84 1.60 1.29 7.60
N GLU A 85 2.50 2.01 6.96
CA GLU A 85 3.47 2.87 7.61
C GLU A 85 2.96 4.31 7.64
N LEU A 86 2.87 4.87 8.85
CA LEU A 86 2.49 6.26 9.06
C LEU A 86 3.71 7.05 9.49
N THR A 87 4.07 8.08 8.72
CA THR A 87 5.15 9.00 9.07
C THR A 87 4.59 10.28 9.67
N HIS A 88 4.92 10.54 10.92
CA HIS A 88 4.57 11.77 11.63
C HIS A 88 5.82 12.66 11.79
N ASN A 89 5.83 13.83 11.15
CA ASN A 89 6.86 14.84 11.37
C ASN A 89 6.48 15.67 12.60
N TRP A 90 7.36 15.80 13.57
CA TRP A 90 6.99 16.35 14.88
C TRP A 90 6.57 17.82 14.79
N GLY A 91 5.46 18.16 15.45
CA GLY A 91 4.91 19.51 15.49
C GLY A 91 3.82 19.79 14.46
N THR A 92 3.66 18.94 13.43
CA THR A 92 2.58 19.11 12.43
C THR A 92 1.20 19.01 13.08
N GLU A 93 1.05 18.24 14.16
CA GLU A 93 -0.18 18.08 14.92
C GLU A 93 -0.63 19.37 15.62
N LYS A 94 0.32 20.30 15.86
CA LYS A 94 0.09 21.56 16.57
C LYS A 94 -0.19 22.73 15.64
N ASP A 95 0.12 22.59 14.35
CA ASP A 95 -0.11 23.64 13.36
C ASP A 95 -1.54 23.50 12.79
N PRO A 96 -2.47 24.44 13.08
CA PRO A 96 -3.83 24.37 12.57
C PRO A 96 -3.91 24.54 11.04
N ASN A 97 -2.92 25.17 10.41
CA ASN A 97 -2.88 25.45 8.98
C ASN A 97 -2.15 24.37 8.17
N PHE A 98 -1.43 23.47 8.84
CA PHE A 98 -0.72 22.39 8.19
C PHE A 98 -1.69 21.30 7.71
N ALA A 99 -1.51 20.80 6.49
CA ALA A 99 -2.20 19.64 5.96
C ALA A 99 -1.31 18.91 4.95
N TYR A 100 -1.41 17.59 4.90
CA TYR A 100 -0.82 16.81 3.81
C TYR A 100 -1.77 16.75 2.61
N HIS A 101 -1.20 16.57 1.42
CA HIS A 101 -1.93 16.35 0.19
C HIS A 101 -2.36 14.88 0.09
N ASN A 102 -3.62 14.65 -0.26
CA ASN A 102 -4.22 13.32 -0.32
C ASN A 102 -4.05 12.60 -1.67
N GLY A 103 -3.48 13.27 -2.67
CA GLY A 103 -3.27 12.78 -4.03
C GLY A 103 -4.47 12.82 -4.99
N ASN A 104 -5.67 13.14 -4.49
CA ASN A 104 -6.91 13.15 -5.29
C ASN A 104 -7.33 14.55 -5.76
N GLU A 105 -6.75 15.60 -5.18
CA GLU A 105 -6.84 16.97 -5.66
C GLU A 105 -5.63 17.33 -6.53
N ASP A 106 -5.70 18.41 -7.30
CA ASP A 106 -4.55 18.83 -8.10
C ASP A 106 -3.40 19.34 -7.17
N PRO A 107 -2.14 18.95 -7.43
CA PRO A 107 -1.70 18.02 -8.46
C PRO A 107 -1.96 16.55 -8.07
N LYS A 108 -2.60 15.79 -8.96
CA LYS A 108 -3.02 14.40 -8.67
C LYS A 108 -1.87 13.41 -8.73
N GLY A 109 -1.99 12.31 -8.01
CA GLY A 109 -1.08 11.18 -8.11
C GLY A 109 -1.62 9.96 -7.38
N PHE A 110 -1.24 9.83 -6.10
CA PHE A 110 -1.78 8.83 -5.18
C PHE A 110 -3.32 8.80 -5.21
N GLY A 111 -3.90 7.61 -5.27
CA GLY A 111 -5.36 7.42 -5.30
C GLY A 111 -5.90 7.06 -3.93
N HIS A 112 -5.64 5.82 -3.49
CA HIS A 112 -6.25 5.30 -2.27
C HIS A 112 -5.52 4.09 -1.71
N ILE A 113 -5.85 3.77 -0.46
CA ILE A 113 -5.55 2.47 0.17
C ILE A 113 -6.86 1.68 0.19
N GLY A 114 -6.82 0.42 -0.22
CA GLY A 114 -7.99 -0.44 -0.27
C GLY A 114 -8.01 -1.49 0.82
N PHE A 115 -9.22 -1.72 1.35
CA PHE A 115 -9.53 -2.77 2.30
C PHE A 115 -10.67 -3.64 1.77
N ILE A 116 -10.50 -4.95 1.87
CA ILE A 116 -11.62 -5.89 1.68
C ILE A 116 -12.30 -6.07 3.03
N VAL A 117 -13.63 -5.96 3.05
CA VAL A 117 -14.49 -6.04 4.25
C VAL A 117 -15.66 -6.98 3.98
N ASP A 118 -16.32 -7.48 5.02
CA ASP A 118 -17.42 -8.45 4.84
C ASP A 118 -18.66 -7.79 4.23
N ASP A 119 -19.01 -6.59 4.70
CA ASP A 119 -20.16 -5.82 4.24
C ASP A 119 -19.81 -4.32 4.20
N VAL A 120 -19.71 -3.77 2.99
CA VAL A 120 -19.38 -2.35 2.78
C VAL A 120 -20.43 -1.42 3.34
N GLN A 121 -21.72 -1.76 3.26
CA GLN A 121 -22.79 -0.87 3.74
C GLN A 121 -22.74 -0.78 5.26
N GLN A 122 -22.60 -1.92 5.94
CA GLN A 122 -22.45 -1.97 7.38
C GLN A 122 -21.18 -1.24 7.84
N ALA A 123 -20.04 -1.47 7.17
CA ALA A 123 -18.78 -0.80 7.50
C ALA A 123 -18.88 0.72 7.33
N VAL A 124 -19.43 1.20 6.21
CA VAL A 124 -19.63 2.64 5.97
C VAL A 124 -20.57 3.25 7.01
N GLN A 125 -21.67 2.56 7.35
CA GLN A 125 -22.60 3.05 8.37
C GLN A 125 -21.93 3.14 9.75
N ALA A 126 -21.16 2.13 10.14
CA ALA A 126 -20.45 2.10 11.42
C ALA A 126 -19.38 3.21 11.50
N LEU A 127 -18.59 3.38 10.43
CA LEU A 127 -17.59 4.44 10.33
C LEU A 127 -18.23 5.84 10.33
N SER A 128 -19.32 6.02 9.59
CA SER A 128 -20.06 7.29 9.56
C SER A 128 -20.63 7.63 10.94
N ASN A 129 -21.19 6.66 11.66
CA ASN A 129 -21.66 6.83 13.04
C ASN A 129 -20.51 7.19 13.99
N ALA A 130 -19.30 6.70 13.72
CA ALA A 130 -18.08 7.07 14.43
C ALA A 130 -17.44 8.39 13.96
N GLY A 131 -18.16 9.18 13.14
CA GLY A 131 -17.72 10.51 12.69
C GLY A 131 -16.74 10.52 11.52
N VAL A 132 -16.51 9.37 10.89
CA VAL A 132 -15.65 9.29 9.69
C VAL A 132 -16.36 9.90 8.49
N LYS A 133 -15.65 10.74 7.73
CA LYS A 133 -16.17 11.37 6.51
C LYS A 133 -16.33 10.33 5.41
N VAL A 134 -17.56 10.15 4.93
CA VAL A 134 -17.86 9.38 3.72
C VAL A 134 -17.58 10.24 2.48
N ILE A 135 -16.74 9.75 1.58
CA ILE A 135 -16.37 10.44 0.34
C ILE A 135 -17.36 10.08 -0.78
N SER A 136 -17.62 8.80 -0.97
CA SER A 136 -18.51 8.32 -2.03
C SER A 136 -19.05 6.95 -1.69
N THR A 137 -20.32 6.74 -2.02
CA THR A 137 -20.97 5.42 -2.07
C THR A 137 -21.33 5.04 -3.51
N LYS A 138 -20.91 5.81 -4.52
CA LYS A 138 -21.53 5.87 -5.86
C LYS A 138 -21.47 4.59 -6.73
N ASP A 139 -20.70 3.57 -6.36
CA ASP A 139 -20.82 2.22 -6.98
C ASP A 139 -22.03 1.41 -6.43
N SER A 140 -22.92 2.07 -5.68
CA SER A 140 -24.09 1.52 -4.98
C SER A 140 -25.20 0.93 -5.88
N LYS A 141 -24.98 0.66 -7.17
CA LYS A 141 -25.96 -0.18 -7.88
C LYS A 141 -26.01 -1.58 -7.26
N ASN A 142 -24.88 -2.08 -6.74
CA ASN A 142 -24.79 -3.38 -6.06
C ASN A 142 -24.16 -3.32 -4.64
N GLY A 143 -23.73 -2.14 -4.17
CA GLY A 143 -23.25 -1.93 -2.79
C GLY A 143 -21.91 -2.59 -2.45
N GLN A 144 -21.04 -2.80 -3.45
CA GLN A 144 -19.78 -3.56 -3.29
C GLN A 144 -18.53 -2.70 -3.07
N VAL A 145 -18.59 -1.38 -3.29
CA VAL A 145 -17.44 -0.47 -3.14
C VAL A 145 -17.89 0.86 -2.54
N ALA A 146 -17.13 1.40 -1.60
CA ALA A 146 -17.30 2.74 -1.06
C ALA A 146 -15.95 3.38 -0.71
N TYR A 147 -15.95 4.70 -0.50
CA TYR A 147 -14.79 5.46 -0.10
C TYR A 147 -15.10 6.29 1.14
N VAL A 148 -14.20 6.22 2.13
CA VAL A 148 -14.17 7.10 3.31
C VAL A 148 -12.85 7.86 3.34
N ALA A 149 -12.77 8.92 4.12
CA ALA A 149 -11.52 9.64 4.34
C ALA A 149 -10.90 9.26 5.69
N ASP A 150 -9.59 9.06 5.70
CA ASP A 150 -8.82 9.05 6.94
C ASP A 150 -8.74 10.48 7.56
N PRO A 151 -8.10 10.65 8.73
CA PRO A 151 -7.97 11.96 9.37
C PRO A 151 -7.25 13.05 8.56
N ASP A 152 -6.36 12.65 7.65
CA ASP A 152 -5.58 13.54 6.77
C ASP A 152 -6.23 13.71 5.38
N GLY A 153 -7.38 13.07 5.14
CA GLY A 153 -8.13 13.17 3.90
C GLY A 153 -7.73 12.18 2.81
N TYR A 154 -6.83 11.24 3.09
CA TYR A 154 -6.53 10.10 2.20
C TYR A 154 -7.78 9.27 1.99
N TRP A 155 -7.97 8.83 0.75
CA TRP A 155 -9.11 7.99 0.42
C TRP A 155 -8.82 6.55 0.84
N ILE A 156 -9.77 5.98 1.58
CA ILE A 156 -9.80 4.59 2.01
C ILE A 156 -10.95 3.91 1.27
N GLN A 157 -10.61 3.01 0.36
CA GLN A 157 -11.59 2.22 -0.38
C GLN A 157 -11.97 0.99 0.43
N LEU A 158 -13.26 0.77 0.60
CA LEU A 158 -13.82 -0.45 1.17
C LEU A 158 -14.45 -1.25 0.04
N MET A 159 -14.11 -2.54 -0.05
CA MET A 159 -14.65 -3.45 -1.07
C MET A 159 -15.23 -4.69 -0.39
N SER A 160 -16.43 -5.11 -0.80
CA SER A 160 -17.03 -6.31 -0.21
C SER A 160 -16.24 -7.55 -0.62
N ARG A 161 -15.97 -8.43 0.35
CA ARG A 161 -15.53 -9.79 0.09
C ARG A 161 -16.56 -10.46 -0.84
N LYS A 162 -16.10 -11.40 -1.67
CA LYS A 162 -17.01 -12.25 -2.45
C LYS A 162 -18.12 -12.77 -1.54
N SER A 163 -19.39 -12.60 -1.93
CA SER A 163 -20.56 -12.87 -1.07
C SER A 163 -20.38 -14.17 -0.27
N PRO A 164 -20.41 -14.13 1.07
CA PRO A 164 -20.33 -15.34 1.85
C PRO A 164 -21.55 -16.21 1.55
N SER A 165 -21.34 -17.51 1.33
CA SER A 165 -22.40 -18.49 1.49
C SER A 165 -22.95 -18.35 2.91
N SER A 166 -24.25 -18.11 3.02
CA SER A 166 -24.99 -17.86 4.27
C SER A 166 -24.48 -18.69 5.45
N SER A 167 -24.02 -18.01 6.50
CA SER A 167 -24.31 -18.25 7.94
C SER A 167 -23.14 -17.85 8.83
N SER A 168 -23.37 -16.88 9.70
CA SER A 168 -23.09 -17.00 11.13
C SER A 168 -23.56 -15.75 11.88
N THR A 169 -24.26 -16.00 12.96
CA THR A 169 -24.75 -15.05 13.97
C THR A 169 -23.61 -14.39 14.74
N GLN A 170 -23.86 -13.12 15.09
CA GLN A 170 -23.37 -12.33 16.24
C GLN A 170 -21.97 -12.62 16.79
N GLU A 171 -21.02 -11.77 16.40
CA GLU A 171 -20.01 -11.09 17.25
C GLU A 171 -19.24 -10.13 16.33
N GLN A 172 -19.41 -8.82 16.46
CA GLN A 172 -18.77 -7.83 15.58
C GLN A 172 -17.46 -7.37 16.23
N GLU A 173 -16.31 -7.91 15.80
CA GLU A 173 -15.01 -7.63 16.46
C GLU A 173 -14.43 -6.25 16.10
N THR A 174 -14.72 -5.70 14.91
CA THR A 174 -14.29 -4.34 14.49
C THR A 174 -15.41 -3.61 13.73
N LEU A 175 -15.30 -2.28 13.54
CA LEU A 175 -16.33 -1.52 12.80
C LEU A 175 -16.44 -1.93 11.33
N ILE A 176 -15.40 -2.53 10.75
CA ILE A 176 -15.34 -2.87 9.34
C ILE A 176 -15.48 -4.38 9.04
N GLY A 177 -15.83 -5.18 10.05
CA GLY A 177 -16.07 -6.62 9.90
C GLY A 177 -15.14 -7.49 10.73
N LYS A 178 -15.24 -8.80 10.55
CA LYS A 178 -14.48 -9.78 11.35
C LYS A 178 -13.07 -10.00 10.82
N ASP A 179 -12.91 -9.95 9.51
CA ASP A 179 -11.67 -10.33 8.84
C ASP A 179 -11.32 -9.36 7.72
N PRO A 180 -11.00 -8.09 8.03
CA PRO A 180 -10.57 -7.14 7.02
C PRO A 180 -9.20 -7.48 6.42
N VAL A 181 -8.97 -7.07 5.17
CA VAL A 181 -7.71 -7.29 4.46
C VAL A 181 -7.21 -5.96 3.90
N LEU A 182 -5.98 -5.56 4.24
CA LEU A 182 -5.26 -4.52 3.52
C LEU A 182 -4.92 -5.05 2.12
N SER A 183 -5.71 -4.65 1.12
CA SER A 183 -5.75 -5.34 -0.17
C SER A 183 -4.91 -4.67 -1.24
N GLN A 184 -4.84 -3.34 -1.26
CA GLN A 184 -4.18 -2.62 -2.33
C GLN A 184 -3.76 -1.19 -2.02
N THR A 185 -2.82 -0.73 -2.82
CA THR A 185 -2.35 0.65 -2.86
C THR A 185 -2.45 1.15 -4.30
N MET A 186 -3.14 2.26 -4.51
CA MET A 186 -3.46 2.78 -5.84
C MET A 186 -2.69 4.05 -6.18
N PHE A 187 -2.04 4.09 -7.33
CA PHE A 187 -1.49 5.30 -7.93
C PHE A 187 -1.94 5.47 -9.37
N ARG A 188 -1.95 6.72 -9.84
CA ARG A 188 -2.13 7.04 -11.26
C ARG A 188 -0.77 7.04 -11.96
N ILE A 189 -0.74 6.46 -13.15
CA ILE A 189 0.45 6.35 -14.00
C ILE A 189 0.21 6.94 -15.38
N LYS A 190 1.26 7.51 -15.99
CA LYS A 190 1.16 8.15 -17.31
C LYS A 190 1.20 7.13 -18.44
N ASP A 191 2.13 6.18 -18.36
CA ASP A 191 2.44 5.24 -19.43
C ASP A 191 2.51 3.79 -18.88
N PRO A 192 1.53 2.93 -19.23
CA PRO A 192 1.49 1.56 -18.74
C PRO A 192 2.62 0.70 -19.32
N THR A 193 3.18 1.04 -20.48
CA THR A 193 4.30 0.30 -21.09
C THR A 193 5.56 0.49 -20.27
N LYS A 194 5.88 1.74 -19.89
CA LYS A 194 7.02 2.04 -19.02
C LYS A 194 6.80 1.49 -17.62
N SER A 195 5.60 1.65 -17.07
CA SER A 195 5.25 1.12 -15.75
C SER A 195 5.42 -0.39 -15.72
N ARG A 196 4.96 -1.11 -16.75
CA ARG A 196 5.13 -2.56 -16.87
C ARG A 196 6.61 -2.98 -16.80
N GLN A 197 7.50 -2.29 -17.51
CA GLN A 197 8.93 -2.59 -17.45
C GLN A 197 9.48 -2.47 -16.02
N PHE A 198 9.01 -1.48 -15.26
CA PHE A 198 9.44 -1.29 -13.88
C PHE A 198 8.83 -2.34 -12.93
N TYR A 199 7.50 -2.49 -12.91
CA TYR A 199 6.81 -3.36 -11.95
C TYR A 199 6.99 -4.85 -12.27
N GLU A 200 6.94 -5.27 -13.54
CA GLU A 200 7.16 -6.68 -13.91
C GLU A 200 8.65 -7.02 -13.96
N ASN A 201 9.43 -6.36 -14.82
CA ASN A 201 10.83 -6.78 -15.03
C ASN A 201 11.75 -6.28 -13.92
N GLY A 202 11.52 -5.06 -13.42
CA GLY A 202 12.30 -4.48 -12.34
C GLY A 202 11.98 -5.16 -11.00
N LEU A 203 10.73 -5.04 -10.54
CA LEU A 203 10.31 -5.48 -9.22
C LEU A 203 9.87 -6.95 -9.16
N GLY A 204 9.69 -7.62 -10.30
CA GLY A 204 9.25 -9.02 -10.33
C GLY A 204 7.79 -9.24 -9.98
N MET A 205 6.97 -8.17 -9.95
CA MET A 205 5.54 -8.32 -9.69
C MET A 205 4.86 -8.97 -10.89
N GLN A 206 3.85 -9.79 -10.63
CA GLN A 206 3.06 -10.42 -11.66
C GLN A 206 1.78 -9.62 -11.90
N LEU A 207 1.41 -9.44 -13.18
CA LEU A 207 0.10 -8.90 -13.54
C LEU A 207 -0.97 -9.92 -13.14
N ILE A 208 -1.83 -9.54 -12.19
CA ILE A 208 -2.92 -10.35 -11.67
C ILE A 208 -4.18 -10.15 -12.49
N ALA A 209 -4.50 -8.90 -12.84
CA ALA A 209 -5.71 -8.56 -13.58
C ALA A 209 -5.54 -7.23 -14.31
N ARG A 210 -6.26 -7.08 -15.44
CA ARG A 210 -6.38 -5.83 -16.18
C ARG A 210 -7.85 -5.58 -16.46
N LEU A 211 -8.37 -4.50 -15.86
CA LEU A 211 -9.76 -4.09 -16.00
C LEU A 211 -9.80 -2.86 -16.89
N ASP A 212 -10.47 -2.96 -18.03
CA ASP A 212 -10.59 -1.86 -18.98
C ASP A 212 -12.00 -1.26 -18.89
N TYR A 213 -12.08 0.05 -18.79
CA TYR A 213 -13.32 0.84 -18.68
C TYR A 213 -13.39 1.81 -19.87
N PRO A 214 -13.93 1.36 -21.02
CA PRO A 214 -13.85 2.14 -22.27
C PRO A 214 -14.67 3.43 -22.25
N GLU A 215 -15.79 3.46 -21.51
CA GLU A 215 -16.64 4.65 -21.40
C GLU A 215 -15.90 5.78 -20.67
N GLU A 216 -15.16 5.43 -19.62
CA GLU A 216 -14.33 6.34 -18.82
C GLU A 216 -12.92 6.54 -19.41
N LYS A 217 -12.55 5.75 -20.42
CA LYS A 217 -11.19 5.69 -21.01
C LYS A 217 -10.12 5.45 -19.96
N ILE A 218 -10.34 4.46 -19.10
CA ILE A 218 -9.44 4.09 -18.01
C ILE A 218 -9.07 2.61 -18.12
N SER A 219 -7.82 2.29 -17.79
CA SER A 219 -7.38 0.92 -17.52
C SER A 219 -6.83 0.83 -16.09
N HIS A 220 -7.20 -0.23 -15.39
CA HIS A 220 -6.69 -0.58 -14.06
C HIS A 220 -5.83 -1.83 -14.17
N TYR A 221 -4.57 -1.74 -13.75
CA TYR A 221 -3.61 -2.85 -13.74
C TYR A 221 -3.33 -3.25 -12.29
N TYR A 222 -3.59 -4.50 -11.95
CA TYR A 222 -3.34 -5.04 -10.62
C TYR A 222 -2.08 -5.90 -10.65
N TYR A 223 -1.04 -5.46 -9.96
CA TYR A 223 0.22 -6.18 -9.80
C TYR A 223 0.34 -6.72 -8.38
N GLY A 224 0.99 -7.88 -8.21
CA GLY A 224 1.28 -8.41 -6.88
C GLY A 224 2.29 -9.55 -6.93
N TYR A 225 2.63 -10.06 -5.76
CA TYR A 225 3.43 -11.26 -5.62
C TYR A 225 2.53 -12.43 -5.22
N THR A 226 2.61 -13.52 -5.98
CA THR A 226 1.86 -14.74 -5.71
C THR A 226 2.68 -15.97 -6.11
N GLU A 227 2.41 -17.08 -5.44
CA GLU A 227 3.03 -18.36 -5.78
C GLU A 227 2.38 -19.02 -7.01
N GLN A 228 1.27 -18.45 -7.50
CA GLN A 228 0.60 -18.98 -8.67
C GLN A 228 1.44 -18.76 -9.95
N PRO A 229 1.72 -19.81 -10.74
CA PRO A 229 2.58 -19.71 -11.93
C PRO A 229 2.00 -18.85 -13.06
N SER A 230 0.68 -18.69 -13.12
CA SER A 230 -0.02 -17.88 -14.13
C SER A 230 -1.19 -17.16 -13.47
N PRO A 231 -0.90 -16.11 -12.67
CA PRO A 231 -1.91 -15.49 -11.83
C PRO A 231 -2.81 -14.51 -12.58
N HIS A 232 -2.51 -14.24 -13.86
CA HIS A 232 -3.31 -13.35 -14.68
C HIS A 232 -4.67 -13.98 -14.95
N VAL A 233 -5.72 -13.38 -14.37
CA VAL A 233 -7.10 -13.75 -14.63
C VAL A 233 -7.62 -12.96 -15.82
N SER A 234 -8.13 -13.67 -16.82
CA SER A 234 -8.83 -13.12 -17.98
C SER A 234 -10.34 -13.24 -17.81
N GLY A 235 -11.10 -12.53 -18.64
CA GLY A 235 -12.56 -12.48 -18.58
C GLY A 235 -13.08 -11.06 -18.45
N THR A 236 -14.36 -10.92 -18.11
CA THR A 236 -15.01 -9.64 -17.87
C THR A 236 -14.40 -8.91 -16.67
N ASN A 237 -14.55 -7.58 -16.59
CA ASN A 237 -14.14 -6.82 -15.41
C ASN A 237 -14.80 -7.35 -14.13
N GLN A 238 -16.03 -7.85 -14.22
CA GLN A 238 -16.75 -8.43 -13.09
C GLN A 238 -16.07 -9.70 -12.57
N GLU A 239 -15.72 -10.65 -13.45
CA GLU A 239 -15.05 -11.90 -13.08
C GLU A 239 -13.65 -11.63 -12.51
N GLN A 240 -12.89 -10.74 -13.16
CA GLN A 240 -11.57 -10.34 -12.68
C GLN A 240 -11.64 -9.65 -11.31
N MET A 241 -12.61 -8.74 -11.10
CA MET A 241 -12.82 -8.06 -9.82
C MET A 241 -13.29 -9.02 -8.72
N GLU A 242 -14.10 -10.02 -9.06
CA GLU A 242 -14.47 -11.07 -8.12
C GLU A 242 -13.26 -11.89 -7.66
N TYR A 243 -12.35 -12.23 -8.58
CA TYR A 243 -11.09 -12.88 -8.22
C TYR A 243 -10.23 -11.97 -7.32
N LEU A 244 -10.03 -10.71 -7.70
CA LEU A 244 -9.24 -9.77 -6.91
C LEU A 244 -9.73 -9.67 -5.45
N ARG A 245 -11.05 -9.56 -5.24
CA ARG A 245 -11.68 -9.50 -3.90
C ARG A 245 -11.67 -10.84 -3.14
N SER A 246 -11.36 -11.94 -3.80
CA SER A 246 -11.22 -13.26 -3.16
C SER A 246 -9.82 -13.53 -2.61
N THR A 247 -8.83 -12.72 -3.01
CA THR A 247 -7.41 -12.92 -2.65
C THR A 247 -6.98 -12.03 -1.50
N ARG A 248 -5.95 -12.45 -0.74
CA ARG A 248 -5.47 -11.72 0.45
C ARG A 248 -4.12 -11.03 0.33
N PHE A 249 -3.30 -11.40 -0.65
CA PHE A 249 -2.02 -10.75 -0.85
C PHE A 249 -2.20 -9.28 -1.25
N PRO A 250 -1.33 -8.36 -0.83
CA PRO A 250 -1.41 -6.95 -1.22
C PRO A 250 -1.16 -6.78 -2.72
N LYS A 251 -1.83 -5.80 -3.31
CA LYS A 251 -1.73 -5.46 -4.73
C LYS A 251 -1.31 -4.01 -4.94
N MET A 252 -0.49 -3.77 -5.94
CA MET A 252 -0.35 -2.47 -6.56
C MET A 252 -1.44 -2.30 -7.61
N LEU A 253 -2.26 -1.27 -7.45
CA LEU A 253 -3.25 -0.86 -8.45
C LEU A 253 -2.74 0.36 -9.20
N LEU A 254 -2.49 0.22 -10.49
CA LEU A 254 -2.09 1.32 -11.36
C LEU A 254 -3.28 1.74 -12.21
N GLU A 255 -3.71 3.00 -12.08
CA GLU A 255 -4.72 3.62 -12.95
C GLU A 255 -4.03 4.35 -14.10
N HIS A 256 -4.39 3.99 -15.32
CA HIS A 256 -3.97 4.68 -16.54
C HIS A 256 -5.20 5.28 -17.22
N ARG A 257 -5.09 6.55 -17.66
CA ARG A 257 -6.10 7.22 -18.48
C ARG A 257 -5.64 7.21 -19.92
N TRP A 258 -6.47 6.73 -20.84
CA TRP A 258 -6.04 6.49 -22.22
C TRP A 258 -5.62 7.80 -22.90
N GLY A 259 -4.47 7.78 -23.55
CA GLY A 259 -3.87 8.93 -24.23
C GLY A 259 -2.88 9.71 -23.38
N THR A 260 -2.83 9.54 -22.05
CA THR A 260 -1.86 10.27 -21.21
C THR A 260 -0.41 9.90 -21.52
N GLU A 261 -0.17 8.70 -22.04
CA GLU A 261 1.14 8.21 -22.46
C GLU A 261 1.76 9.05 -23.59
N SER A 262 0.93 9.74 -24.37
CA SER A 262 1.34 10.59 -25.50
C SER A 262 1.16 12.09 -25.22
N ASP A 263 0.70 12.47 -24.02
CA ASP A 263 0.45 13.85 -23.65
C ASP A 263 1.55 14.37 -22.72
N ASP A 264 2.44 15.20 -23.23
CA ASP A 264 3.55 15.78 -22.46
C ASP A 264 3.10 16.78 -21.39
N SER A 265 1.87 17.28 -21.44
CA SER A 265 1.32 18.14 -20.39
C SER A 265 0.87 17.37 -19.15
N VAL A 266 0.65 16.05 -19.28
CA VAL A 266 0.23 15.20 -18.17
C VAL A 266 1.45 14.72 -17.39
N SER A 267 1.39 14.93 -16.08
CA SER A 267 2.30 14.36 -15.09
C SER A 267 1.53 14.08 -13.79
N TYR A 268 2.00 13.11 -13.02
CA TYR A 268 1.44 12.81 -11.70
C TYR A 268 2.41 13.20 -10.60
N HIS A 269 1.86 13.68 -9.48
CA HIS A 269 2.64 14.08 -8.32
C HIS A 269 2.93 12.88 -7.43
N ASN A 270 4.19 12.70 -7.07
CA ASN A 270 4.66 11.52 -6.37
C ASN A 270 4.51 11.57 -4.83
N GLY A 271 4.01 12.68 -4.29
CA GLY A 271 3.83 12.92 -2.85
C GLY A 271 5.12 13.26 -2.06
N ASN A 272 6.30 13.20 -2.67
CA ASN A 272 7.59 13.46 -1.99
C ASN A 272 8.12 14.88 -2.16
N LYS A 273 7.52 15.67 -3.05
CA LYS A 273 7.73 17.12 -3.17
C LYS A 273 6.54 17.87 -2.60
N GLU A 274 6.65 19.17 -2.39
CA GLU A 274 5.47 19.95 -1.99
C GLU A 274 4.41 19.99 -3.11
N PRO A 275 3.11 19.93 -2.78
CA PRO A 275 2.59 19.63 -1.45
C PRO A 275 2.80 18.14 -1.10
N ARG A 276 3.40 17.84 0.06
CA ARG A 276 3.77 16.47 0.43
C ARG A 276 2.54 15.65 0.84
N GLY A 277 2.65 14.34 0.70
CA GLY A 277 1.60 13.41 1.12
C GLY A 277 2.10 11.98 1.20
N PHE A 278 1.60 11.14 0.30
CA PHE A 278 2.10 9.78 0.07
C PHE A 278 3.65 9.75 0.01
N GLY A 279 4.25 8.76 0.66
CA GLY A 279 5.69 8.59 0.72
C GLY A 279 6.19 7.60 -0.33
N HIS A 280 5.86 6.33 -0.14
CA HIS A 280 6.40 5.25 -0.96
C HIS A 280 5.64 3.94 -0.71
N ILE A 281 5.86 2.95 -1.57
CA ILE A 281 5.69 1.54 -1.19
C ILE A 281 7.05 0.97 -0.78
N GLY A 282 7.04 -0.04 0.07
CA GLY A 282 8.25 -0.73 0.52
C GLY A 282 8.26 -2.19 0.11
N LEU A 283 9.42 -2.69 -0.29
CA LEU A 283 9.68 -4.10 -0.58
C LEU A 283 10.85 -4.59 0.27
N THR A 284 10.70 -5.72 0.95
CA THR A 284 11.88 -6.42 1.49
C THR A 284 12.51 -7.26 0.38
N VAL A 285 13.84 -7.23 0.30
CA VAL A 285 14.63 -7.94 -0.71
C VAL A 285 15.88 -8.56 -0.07
N ASP A 286 16.41 -9.59 -0.71
CA ASP A 286 17.57 -10.33 -0.18
C ASP A 286 18.88 -9.54 -0.25
N ASP A 287 19.05 -8.73 -1.29
CA ASP A 287 20.27 -7.96 -1.53
C ASP A 287 19.95 -6.60 -2.17
N ILE A 288 19.85 -5.56 -1.34
CA ILE A 288 19.56 -4.20 -1.79
C ILE A 288 20.70 -3.61 -2.66
N TYR A 289 21.95 -4.06 -2.48
CA TYR A 289 23.09 -3.52 -3.23
C TYR A 289 23.06 -4.00 -4.66
N ARG A 290 22.93 -5.32 -4.84
CA ARG A 290 22.77 -5.93 -6.16
C ARG A 290 21.48 -5.47 -6.84
N ALA A 291 20.38 -5.36 -6.09
CA ALA A 291 19.12 -4.83 -6.62
C ALA A 291 19.29 -3.41 -7.18
N CYS A 292 19.92 -2.50 -6.42
CA CYS A 292 20.18 -1.15 -6.88
C CYS A 292 21.13 -1.09 -8.08
N GLU A 293 22.18 -1.91 -8.10
CA GLU A 293 23.10 -1.99 -9.24
C GLU A 293 22.38 -2.44 -10.51
N ASN A 294 21.55 -3.48 -10.42
CA ASN A 294 20.77 -4.00 -11.54
C ASN A 294 19.74 -2.97 -12.04
N MET A 295 19.03 -2.30 -11.13
CA MET A 295 18.08 -1.23 -11.44
C MET A 295 18.76 -0.06 -12.16
N GLU A 296 19.92 0.39 -11.66
CA GLU A 296 20.68 1.47 -12.28
C GLU A 296 21.20 1.09 -13.68
N LYS A 297 21.70 -0.13 -13.85
CA LYS A 297 22.12 -0.66 -15.17
C LYS A 297 20.96 -0.75 -16.16
N ALA A 298 19.75 -0.99 -15.68
CA ALA A 298 18.52 -0.98 -16.49
C ALA A 298 17.99 0.43 -16.77
N GLY A 299 18.64 1.48 -16.27
CA GLY A 299 18.26 2.87 -16.48
C GLY A 299 17.23 3.43 -15.49
N PHE A 300 16.88 2.67 -14.45
CA PHE A 300 16.00 3.17 -13.40
C PHE A 300 16.75 4.09 -12.44
N LYS A 301 16.05 5.11 -11.94
CA LYS A 301 16.66 6.14 -11.09
C LYS A 301 16.76 5.67 -9.64
N ILE A 302 17.98 5.53 -9.15
CA ILE A 302 18.24 5.38 -7.72
C ILE A 302 18.12 6.75 -7.04
N VAL A 303 17.13 6.91 -6.18
CA VAL A 303 16.86 8.13 -5.41
C VAL A 303 17.75 8.20 -4.17
N ARG A 304 17.92 7.07 -3.48
CA ARG A 304 18.82 6.91 -2.33
C ARG A 304 19.63 5.64 -2.52
N LYS A 305 20.96 5.77 -2.53
CA LYS A 305 21.88 4.62 -2.61
C LYS A 305 21.69 3.68 -1.40
N PRO A 306 21.99 2.38 -1.56
CA PRO A 306 21.84 1.41 -0.49
C PRO A 306 22.76 1.71 0.69
N GLY A 307 22.23 1.59 1.91
CA GLY A 307 23.02 1.75 3.13
C GLY A 307 22.18 1.97 4.39
N PRO A 308 22.85 2.09 5.56
CA PRO A 308 22.18 2.13 6.86
C PRO A 308 21.16 3.26 6.96
N PHE A 309 20.03 2.96 7.58
CA PHE A 309 19.05 3.93 8.04
C PHE A 309 19.03 3.92 9.55
N GLN A 310 19.89 4.76 10.13
CA GLN A 310 20.15 4.83 11.56
C GLN A 310 20.40 3.41 12.12
N ASP A 311 19.68 3.02 13.16
CA ASP A 311 19.80 1.75 13.86
C ASP A 311 18.72 0.72 13.47
N VAL A 312 17.88 1.04 12.48
CA VAL A 312 16.72 0.21 12.12
C VAL A 312 16.92 -0.60 10.84
N GLY A 313 18.12 -0.69 10.29
CA GLY A 313 18.43 -1.56 9.15
C GLY A 313 19.06 -0.83 7.98
N GLU A 314 19.05 -1.45 6.80
CA GLU A 314 19.60 -0.88 5.57
C GLU A 314 18.50 -0.77 4.52
N ILE A 315 18.41 0.40 3.89
CA ILE A 315 17.39 0.68 2.87
C ILE A 315 18.04 1.24 1.61
N ALA A 316 17.26 1.34 0.54
CA ALA A 316 17.54 2.12 -0.65
C ALA A 316 16.21 2.66 -1.21
N PHE A 317 16.26 3.66 -2.09
CA PHE A 317 15.08 4.11 -2.83
C PHE A 317 15.34 4.09 -4.32
N VAL A 318 14.40 3.52 -5.07
CA VAL A 318 14.33 3.59 -6.54
C VAL A 318 13.04 4.30 -6.93
N ALA A 319 13.09 5.11 -7.99
CA ALA A 319 11.90 5.76 -8.54
C ALA A 319 11.34 4.98 -9.72
N ASP A 320 10.02 4.87 -9.77
CA ASP A 320 9.30 4.37 -10.94
C ASP A 320 9.29 5.44 -12.08
N PRO A 321 8.76 5.11 -13.27
CA PRO A 321 8.73 6.03 -14.42
C PRO A 321 7.97 7.33 -14.19
N ASP A 322 6.97 7.34 -13.30
CA ASP A 322 6.19 8.53 -12.91
C ASP A 322 6.81 9.25 -11.69
N GLY A 323 7.88 8.69 -11.12
CA GLY A 323 8.65 9.28 -10.03
C GLY A 323 8.18 8.88 -8.63
N TYR A 324 7.24 7.95 -8.48
CA TYR A 324 6.89 7.36 -7.19
C TYR A 324 8.07 6.58 -6.63
N TRP A 325 8.25 6.65 -5.31
CA TRP A 325 9.39 6.00 -4.67
C TRP A 325 9.00 4.59 -4.23
N VAL A 326 9.93 3.66 -4.43
CA VAL A 326 9.90 2.31 -3.88
C VAL A 326 11.09 2.15 -2.95
N GLU A 327 10.81 1.92 -1.67
CA GLU A 327 11.82 1.57 -0.69
C GLU A 327 12.22 0.10 -0.88
N LEU A 328 13.51 -0.17 -0.98
CA LEU A 328 14.07 -1.51 -0.90
C LEU A 328 14.68 -1.68 0.49
N ILE A 329 14.15 -2.62 1.27
CA ILE A 329 14.54 -2.88 2.65
C ILE A 329 15.33 -4.19 2.67
N LYS A 330 16.51 -4.17 3.26
CA LYS A 330 17.33 -5.38 3.40
C LYS A 330 16.64 -6.34 4.37
N ARG A 331 16.29 -7.53 3.86
CA ARG A 331 15.79 -8.62 4.69
C ARG A 331 16.91 -9.17 5.58
N SER A 332 16.56 -9.63 6.78
CA SER A 332 17.50 -10.40 7.59
C SER A 332 17.69 -11.81 7.02
N SER A 333 18.80 -12.48 7.32
CA SER A 333 19.07 -13.85 6.84
C SER A 333 18.04 -14.91 7.26
N SER A 334 17.13 -14.59 8.19
CA SER A 334 16.05 -15.47 8.66
C SER A 334 14.65 -15.07 8.16
N GLY A 335 14.54 -14.16 7.20
CA GLY A 335 13.25 -13.67 6.72
C GLY A 335 12.52 -14.63 5.79
N PRO A 336 11.20 -14.43 5.57
CA PRO A 336 10.42 -15.25 4.66
C PRO A 336 10.93 -15.10 3.23
N GLU A 337 11.25 -16.23 2.60
CA GLU A 337 11.65 -16.29 1.18
C GLU A 337 10.45 -16.25 0.23
N LYS A 338 9.22 -16.30 0.77
CA LYS A 338 8.00 -16.44 -0.03
C LYS A 338 7.02 -15.29 0.21
N PRO A 339 6.25 -14.88 -0.83
CA PRO A 339 5.20 -13.87 -0.70
C PRO A 339 4.14 -14.23 0.34
N TYR A 340 3.41 -13.22 0.83
CA TYR A 340 2.26 -13.43 1.72
C TYR A 340 1.25 -14.39 1.07
N SER A 341 1.06 -15.56 1.69
CA SER A 341 0.21 -16.62 1.15
C SER A 341 -0.90 -17.07 2.11
N LYS A 342 -1.16 -16.33 3.21
CA LYS A 342 -2.29 -16.68 4.09
C LYS A 342 -3.59 -16.70 3.24
N PRO A 343 -4.37 -17.79 3.30
CA PRO A 343 -5.57 -18.01 2.48
C PRO A 343 -6.70 -17.06 2.81
#